data_AF-A0A1H0XAC6-F1
#
_entry.id   AF-A0A1H0XAC6-F1
#
_cell.length_a   1.000
_cell.length_b   1.000
_cell.length_c   1.000
_cell.angle_alpha   90.00
_cell.angle_beta   90.00
_cell.angle_gamma   90.00
#
_symmetry.space_group_name_H-M   'P 1'
#
loop_
_entity.id
_entity.type
_entity.pdbx_description
1 polymer ?
#
loop_
_entity_poly.entity_id
_entity_poly.type
_entity_poly.pdbx_seq_one_letter_code
_entity_poly.pdbx_strand_id
1 'polypeptide(L)'
;MLNEVKHLLCARHAEEDPSLSLRMTKIKERDVECSDDRVSRHQAIIHRFILFIFTKPAIRKIFNVKPKMLLSSIINISHTINGDEVLKIILSVIAGSILGFEREIRGKSAGFRTLALICFGSTVFTICSYLLGVDSNRDRIAANIITGVGFLGAGVIFRNNVSVSGITTAASIWIAAAIGMLIGIGEYLLAGVSLVLALFILYALDFIQFQIDFRFQHRDYKITFKDKYPSGAIQQQIKTLNLQVTNSKLLRSGEQVILEVLVSGKGKQLELFNEWLLDQAIVQSFEW
;
A
#
# COMPACT_ATOMS: atom_id res chain seq x y z
N MET A 1 22.12 -12.00 13.18
CA MET A 1 23.39 -12.58 13.67
C MET A 1 23.64 -12.37 15.17
N LEU A 2 23.61 -11.13 15.72
CA LEU A 2 23.84 -10.95 17.18
C LEU A 2 22.75 -11.56 18.09
N ASN A 3 21.48 -11.58 17.66
CA ASN A 3 20.38 -12.15 18.45
C ASN A 3 20.34 -13.68 18.45
N GLU A 4 20.80 -14.34 17.39
CA GLU A 4 20.88 -15.81 17.35
C GLU A 4 22.03 -16.35 18.21
N VAL A 5 23.16 -15.63 18.26
CA VAL A 5 24.30 -16.01 19.12
C VAL A 5 23.95 -15.86 20.61
N LYS A 6 23.16 -14.85 20.99
CA LYS A 6 22.61 -14.73 22.36
C LYS A 6 21.66 -15.87 22.72
N HIS A 7 20.81 -16.31 21.78
CA HIS A 7 19.88 -17.41 22.02
C HIS A 7 20.60 -18.76 22.18
N LEU A 8 21.66 -19.01 21.39
CA LEU A 8 22.47 -20.22 21.48
C LEU A 8 23.37 -20.25 22.73
N LEU A 9 23.89 -19.11 23.17
CA LEU A 9 24.67 -19.00 24.42
C LEU A 9 23.79 -19.19 25.67
N CYS A 10 22.56 -18.64 25.68
CA CYS A 10 21.60 -18.89 26.75
C CYS A 10 21.11 -20.34 26.79
N ALA A 11 20.93 -20.98 25.63
CA ALA A 11 20.53 -22.39 25.56
C ALA A 11 21.59 -23.32 26.15
N ARG A 12 22.89 -23.04 25.92
CA ARG A 12 23.99 -23.79 26.57
C ARG A 12 24.04 -23.59 28.09
N HIS A 13 23.76 -22.40 28.60
CA HIS A 13 23.75 -22.14 30.05
C HIS A 13 22.52 -22.73 30.76
N ALA A 14 21.40 -22.93 30.07
CA ALA A 14 20.20 -23.56 30.63
C ALA A 14 20.35 -25.08 30.83
N GLU A 15 21.35 -25.71 30.21
CA GLU A 15 21.66 -27.13 30.35
C GLU A 15 22.49 -27.43 31.61
N GLU A 16 23.21 -26.43 32.15
CA GLU A 16 24.03 -26.54 33.36
C GLU A 16 23.28 -26.22 34.67
N ASP A 17 22.11 -25.55 34.61
CA ASP A 17 21.38 -25.11 35.81
C ASP A 17 19.84 -25.34 35.71
N PRO A 18 19.30 -26.42 36.31
CA PRO A 18 17.87 -26.78 36.24
C PRO A 18 16.92 -25.73 36.82
N SER A 19 17.44 -24.82 37.65
CA SER A 19 16.66 -23.75 38.28
C SER A 19 16.34 -22.60 37.31
N LEU A 20 17.17 -22.41 36.28
CA LEU A 20 17.04 -21.34 35.29
C LEU A 20 16.00 -21.68 34.21
N SER A 21 15.94 -22.94 33.77
CA SER A 21 14.94 -23.42 32.81
C SER A 21 13.52 -23.29 33.39
N LEU A 22 13.32 -23.69 34.65
CA LEU A 22 12.05 -23.58 35.36
C LEU A 22 11.59 -22.11 35.51
N ARG A 23 12.54 -21.18 35.70
CA ARG A 23 12.26 -19.73 35.74
C ARG A 23 11.88 -19.18 34.38
N MET A 24 12.54 -19.62 33.29
CA MET A 24 12.19 -19.20 31.94
C MET A 24 10.81 -19.72 31.50
N THR A 25 10.46 -20.96 31.84
CA THR A 25 9.11 -21.50 31.58
C THR A 25 8.04 -20.70 32.32
N LYS A 26 8.29 -20.36 33.59
CA LYS A 26 7.39 -19.50 34.40
C LYS A 26 7.28 -18.04 33.94
N ILE A 27 8.28 -17.53 33.21
CA ILE A 27 8.21 -16.20 32.60
C ILE A 27 7.38 -16.29 31.33
N LYS A 28 7.62 -17.31 30.50
CA LYS A 28 6.86 -17.55 29.27
C LYS A 28 5.38 -17.84 29.52
N GLU A 29 5.04 -18.61 30.55
CA GLU A 29 3.65 -18.84 30.99
C GLU A 29 2.97 -17.56 31.48
N ARG A 30 3.68 -16.73 32.27
CA ARG A 30 3.15 -15.44 32.73
C ARG A 30 2.95 -14.43 31.61
N ASP A 31 3.81 -14.43 30.59
CA ASP A 31 3.67 -13.55 29.42
C ASP A 31 2.47 -13.95 28.54
N VAL A 32 2.16 -15.25 28.44
CA VAL A 32 0.98 -15.77 27.75
C VAL A 32 -0.31 -15.39 28.50
N GLU A 33 -0.35 -15.58 29.82
CA GLU A 33 -1.52 -15.31 30.67
C GLU A 33 -1.86 -13.79 30.71
N CYS A 34 -0.84 -12.93 30.74
CA CYS A 34 -1.00 -11.47 30.69
C CYS A 34 -1.41 -10.93 29.30
N SER A 35 -1.16 -11.69 28.23
CA SER A 35 -1.66 -11.40 26.89
C SER A 35 -3.16 -11.71 26.79
N ASP A 36 -3.59 -12.85 27.35
CA ASP A 36 -4.97 -13.34 27.35
C ASP A 36 -5.94 -12.41 28.12
N ASP A 37 -5.50 -11.90 29.28
CA ASP A 37 -6.25 -10.92 30.10
C ASP A 37 -6.45 -9.55 29.40
N ARG A 38 -5.57 -9.19 28.46
CA ARG A 38 -5.69 -7.95 27.67
C ARG A 38 -6.64 -8.10 26.50
N VAL A 39 -6.67 -9.29 25.88
CA VAL A 39 -7.61 -9.67 24.82
C VAL A 39 -9.04 -9.75 25.37
N SER A 40 -9.23 -10.33 26.55
CA SER A 40 -10.54 -10.45 27.22
C SER A 40 -11.22 -9.10 27.50
N ARG A 41 -10.46 -8.05 27.84
CA ARG A 41 -11.01 -6.70 28.05
C ARG A 41 -11.44 -5.99 26.75
N HIS A 42 -10.79 -6.30 25.63
CA HIS A 42 -11.18 -5.77 24.32
C HIS A 42 -12.42 -6.50 23.77
N GLN A 43 -12.57 -7.80 24.05
CA GLN A 43 -13.73 -8.63 23.67
C GLN A 43 -15.08 -8.05 24.15
N ALA A 44 -15.14 -7.49 25.37
CA ALA A 44 -16.38 -6.93 25.94
C ALA A 44 -16.87 -5.65 25.22
N ILE A 45 -15.96 -4.81 24.73
CA ILE A 45 -16.28 -3.57 24.00
C ILE A 45 -16.81 -3.91 22.60
N ILE A 46 -16.27 -4.97 21.99
CA ILE A 46 -16.60 -5.40 20.63
C ILE A 46 -17.94 -6.17 20.57
N HIS A 47 -18.29 -6.95 21.61
CA HIS A 47 -19.59 -7.63 21.70
C HIS A 47 -20.77 -6.63 21.64
N ARG A 48 -20.62 -5.44 22.26
CA ARG A 48 -21.61 -4.34 22.16
C ARG A 48 -21.67 -3.71 20.77
N PHE A 49 -20.56 -3.66 20.03
CA PHE A 49 -20.49 -3.06 18.70
C PHE A 49 -21.04 -3.99 17.60
N ILE A 50 -20.80 -5.31 17.72
CA ILE A 50 -21.30 -6.33 16.78
C ILE A 50 -22.83 -6.49 16.88
N LEU A 51 -23.39 -6.50 18.10
CA LEU A 51 -24.84 -6.50 18.31
C LEU A 51 -25.52 -5.26 17.69
N PHE A 52 -24.83 -4.11 17.67
CA PHE A 52 -25.32 -2.86 17.07
C PHE A 52 -25.29 -2.87 15.53
N ILE A 53 -24.35 -3.58 14.90
CA ILE A 53 -24.27 -3.69 13.44
C ILE A 53 -25.29 -4.72 12.90
N PHE A 54 -25.44 -5.88 13.56
CA PHE A 54 -26.34 -6.95 13.10
C PHE A 54 -27.83 -6.69 13.38
N THR A 55 -28.17 -5.73 14.22
CA THR A 55 -29.56 -5.26 14.43
C THR A 55 -30.03 -4.27 13.37
N LYS A 56 -29.16 -3.79 12.46
CA LYS A 56 -29.57 -2.83 11.42
C LYS A 56 -30.33 -3.51 10.28
N PRO A 57 -31.54 -3.02 9.93
CA PRO A 57 -32.40 -3.63 8.90
C PRO A 57 -31.84 -3.55 7.47
N ALA A 58 -30.76 -2.79 7.23
CA ALA A 58 -30.15 -2.60 5.92
C ALA A 58 -29.39 -3.84 5.40
N ILE A 59 -28.78 -4.65 6.27
CA ILE A 59 -28.01 -5.85 5.88
C ILE A 59 -28.94 -7.00 5.45
N ARG A 60 -30.19 -7.00 5.95
CA ARG A 60 -31.20 -8.03 5.70
C ARG A 60 -31.70 -8.09 4.25
N LYS A 61 -31.52 -7.03 3.46
CA LYS A 61 -32.01 -6.94 2.07
C LYS A 61 -31.03 -7.48 1.01
N ILE A 62 -29.76 -7.70 1.36
CA ILE A 62 -28.70 -8.03 0.38
C ILE A 62 -28.57 -9.54 0.09
N PHE A 63 -28.94 -10.42 1.03
CA PHE A 63 -28.84 -11.87 0.85
C PHE A 63 -30.21 -12.52 0.61
N ASN A 64 -30.64 -12.59 -0.64
CA ASN A 64 -31.86 -13.28 -1.08
C ASN A 64 -31.63 -14.79 -1.26
N VAL A 65 -31.46 -15.55 -0.16
CA VAL A 65 -31.23 -17.00 -0.20
C VAL A 65 -32.21 -17.76 0.71
N LYS A 66 -32.71 -18.92 0.23
CA LYS A 66 -33.79 -19.71 0.87
C LYS A 66 -33.41 -20.19 2.30
N PRO A 67 -34.32 -20.08 3.29
CA PRO A 67 -33.99 -20.10 4.72
C PRO A 67 -33.75 -21.48 5.36
N LYS A 68 -34.33 -22.58 4.85
CA LYS A 68 -34.38 -23.85 5.62
C LYS A 68 -33.13 -24.74 5.52
N MET A 69 -32.35 -24.65 4.44
CA MET A 69 -31.14 -25.48 4.23
C MET A 69 -29.85 -24.79 4.70
N LEU A 70 -29.87 -23.45 4.78
CA LEU A 70 -28.81 -22.66 5.40
C LEU A 70 -28.83 -22.77 6.92
N LEU A 71 -30.01 -22.90 7.53
CA LEU A 71 -30.15 -22.85 8.99
C LEU A 71 -29.43 -24.01 9.69
N SER A 72 -29.56 -25.25 9.20
CA SER A 72 -28.93 -26.42 9.84
C SER A 72 -27.41 -26.44 9.67
N SER A 73 -26.89 -25.95 8.54
CA SER A 73 -25.45 -25.84 8.31
C SER A 73 -24.85 -24.62 9.03
N ILE A 74 -25.57 -23.50 9.13
CA ILE A 74 -25.13 -22.31 9.89
C ILE A 74 -25.17 -22.55 11.40
N ILE A 75 -26.14 -23.33 11.91
CA ILE A 75 -26.25 -23.63 13.34
C ILE A 75 -25.11 -24.55 13.81
N ASN A 76 -24.71 -25.55 13.01
CA ASN A 76 -23.54 -26.38 13.32
C ASN A 76 -22.21 -25.63 13.17
N ILE A 77 -22.12 -24.64 12.27
CA ILE A 77 -20.94 -23.78 12.12
C ILE A 77 -20.85 -22.74 13.25
N SER A 78 -21.99 -22.25 13.76
CA SER A 78 -22.03 -21.24 14.83
C SER A 78 -21.54 -21.74 16.19
N HIS A 79 -21.40 -23.05 16.39
CA HIS A 79 -20.84 -23.62 17.63
C HIS A 79 -19.31 -23.82 17.55
N THR A 80 -18.69 -23.56 16.39
CA THR A 80 -17.25 -23.79 16.12
C THR A 80 -16.54 -22.57 15.50
N ILE A 81 -17.26 -21.47 15.25
CA ILE A 81 -16.63 -20.17 15.00
C ILE A 81 -16.40 -19.53 16.37
N ASN A 82 -15.16 -19.48 16.81
CA ASN A 82 -14.80 -18.69 17.97
C ASN A 82 -15.09 -17.22 17.60
N GLY A 83 -15.58 -16.41 18.54
CA GLY A 83 -15.81 -14.97 18.28
C GLY A 83 -14.56 -14.23 17.76
N ASP A 84 -13.39 -14.84 17.96
CA ASP A 84 -12.08 -14.31 17.61
C ASP A 84 -11.78 -14.34 16.10
N GLU A 85 -12.24 -15.32 15.32
CA GLU A 85 -11.95 -15.30 13.87
C GLU A 85 -12.75 -14.21 13.14
N VAL A 86 -14.00 -14.00 13.55
CA VAL A 86 -14.84 -12.91 13.04
C VAL A 86 -14.22 -11.56 13.40
N LEU A 87 -13.66 -11.44 14.61
CA LEU A 87 -12.96 -10.24 15.03
C LEU A 87 -11.73 -9.96 14.14
N LYS A 88 -10.89 -10.97 13.88
CA LYS A 88 -9.73 -10.84 13.00
C LYS A 88 -10.13 -10.34 11.61
N ILE A 89 -11.20 -10.90 11.05
CA ILE A 89 -11.73 -10.47 9.75
C ILE A 89 -12.16 -8.99 9.79
N ILE A 90 -12.94 -8.58 10.79
CA ILE A 90 -13.40 -7.19 10.91
C ILE A 90 -12.20 -6.23 11.08
N LEU A 91 -11.25 -6.58 11.95
CA LEU A 91 -10.04 -5.78 12.17
C LEU A 91 -9.19 -5.65 10.91
N SER A 92 -9.07 -6.72 10.11
CA SER A 92 -8.32 -6.69 8.85
C SER A 92 -8.94 -5.75 7.82
N VAL A 93 -10.27 -5.75 7.72
CA VAL A 93 -10.98 -4.83 6.83
C VAL A 93 -10.75 -3.39 7.29
N ILE A 94 -10.87 -3.11 8.59
CA ILE A 94 -10.63 -1.77 9.15
C ILE A 94 -9.20 -1.32 8.90
N ALA A 95 -8.20 -2.16 9.18
CA ALA A 95 -6.79 -1.83 8.98
C ALA A 95 -6.45 -1.56 7.51
N GLY A 96 -6.89 -2.44 6.61
CA GLY A 96 -6.72 -2.25 5.16
C GLY A 96 -7.47 -1.03 4.62
N SER A 97 -8.65 -0.74 5.17
CA SER A 97 -9.44 0.45 4.88
C SER A 97 -8.74 1.74 5.32
N ILE A 98 -8.14 1.79 6.51
CA ILE A 98 -7.38 2.96 6.99
C ILE A 98 -6.20 3.23 6.05
N LEU A 99 -5.44 2.18 5.71
CA LEU A 99 -4.32 2.31 4.79
C LEU A 99 -4.78 2.75 3.39
N GLY A 100 -5.87 2.19 2.89
CA GLY A 100 -6.41 2.53 1.57
C GLY A 100 -7.10 3.89 1.50
N PHE A 101 -7.66 4.37 2.60
CA PHE A 101 -8.28 5.69 2.69
C PHE A 101 -7.26 6.81 2.52
N GLU A 102 -6.10 6.67 3.15
CA GLU A 102 -4.95 7.59 2.96
C GLU A 102 -4.57 7.69 1.47
N ARG A 103 -4.55 6.54 0.77
CA ARG A 103 -4.20 6.50 -0.66
C ARG A 103 -5.29 7.04 -1.58
N GLU A 104 -6.56 6.83 -1.24
CA GLU A 104 -7.70 7.28 -2.03
C GLU A 104 -7.87 8.80 -1.98
N ILE A 105 -7.69 9.41 -0.80
CA ILE A 105 -7.67 10.88 -0.66
C ILE A 105 -6.60 11.51 -1.58
N ARG A 106 -5.48 10.81 -1.78
CA ARG A 106 -4.34 11.28 -2.56
C ARG A 106 -4.39 10.85 -4.03
N GLY A 107 -5.50 10.27 -4.48
CA GLY A 107 -5.71 9.90 -5.88
C GLY A 107 -4.75 8.83 -6.42
N LYS A 108 -4.19 7.96 -5.56
CA LYS A 108 -3.27 6.90 -6.01
C LYS A 108 -4.06 5.69 -6.55
N SER A 109 -3.47 4.93 -7.47
CA SER A 109 -4.18 3.87 -8.23
C SER A 109 -4.74 2.70 -7.40
N ALA A 110 -4.12 2.34 -6.27
CA ALA A 110 -4.72 1.38 -5.32
C ALA A 110 -5.27 2.16 -4.12
N GLY A 111 -6.61 2.24 -4.06
CA GLY A 111 -7.35 2.96 -3.02
C GLY A 111 -7.97 2.03 -1.97
N PHE A 112 -9.07 2.48 -1.37
CA PHE A 112 -9.72 1.85 -0.22
C PHE A 112 -10.13 0.40 -0.48
N ARG A 113 -10.83 0.14 -1.59
CA ARG A 113 -11.39 -1.18 -1.91
C ARG A 113 -10.31 -2.23 -2.09
N THR A 114 -9.25 -1.88 -2.81
CA THR A 114 -8.17 -2.81 -3.16
C THR A 114 -7.38 -3.24 -1.92
N LEU A 115 -6.93 -2.27 -1.10
CA LEU A 115 -6.15 -2.59 0.09
C LEU A 115 -6.98 -3.29 1.18
N ALA A 116 -8.27 -2.95 1.32
CA ALA A 116 -9.18 -3.65 2.22
C ALA A 116 -9.35 -5.13 1.80
N LEU A 117 -9.54 -5.41 0.52
CA LEU A 117 -9.69 -6.78 0.01
C LEU A 117 -8.40 -7.60 0.14
N ILE A 118 -7.23 -6.99 -0.09
CA ILE A 118 -5.94 -7.65 0.11
C ILE A 118 -5.73 -8.01 1.58
N CYS A 119 -5.96 -7.06 2.50
CA CYS A 119 -5.80 -7.29 3.92
C CYS A 119 -6.77 -8.36 4.44
N PHE A 120 -8.03 -8.30 4.01
CA PHE A 120 -9.05 -9.31 4.29
C PHE A 120 -8.66 -10.69 3.74
N GLY A 121 -8.29 -10.79 2.46
CA GLY A 121 -7.92 -12.04 1.82
C GLY A 121 -6.71 -12.70 2.49
N SER A 122 -5.66 -11.93 2.80
CA SER A 122 -4.50 -12.42 3.54
C SER A 122 -4.89 -12.93 4.92
N THR A 123 -5.77 -12.23 5.64
CA THR A 123 -6.27 -12.66 6.96
C THR A 123 -7.00 -14.00 6.88
N VAL A 124 -7.92 -14.15 5.92
CA VAL A 124 -8.67 -15.40 5.72
C VAL A 124 -7.73 -16.54 5.37
N PHE A 125 -6.80 -16.35 4.43
CA PHE A 125 -5.84 -17.40 4.07
C PHE A 125 -4.93 -17.79 5.23
N THR A 126 -4.52 -16.83 6.06
CA THR A 126 -3.76 -17.12 7.27
C THR A 126 -4.59 -17.90 8.28
N ILE A 127 -5.85 -17.53 8.53
CA ILE A 127 -6.74 -18.30 9.42
C ILE A 127 -6.92 -19.73 8.89
N CYS A 128 -7.20 -19.88 7.59
CA CYS A 128 -7.29 -21.20 6.95
C CYS A 128 -6.01 -22.01 7.12
N SER A 129 -4.84 -21.38 7.05
CA SER A 129 -3.55 -22.05 7.28
C SER A 129 -3.41 -22.60 8.69
N TYR A 130 -3.92 -21.90 9.69
CA TYR A 130 -3.86 -22.35 11.08
C TYR A 130 -4.87 -23.45 11.37
N LEU A 131 -6.03 -23.42 10.71
CA LEU A 131 -7.07 -24.44 10.84
C LEU A 131 -6.74 -25.74 10.11
N LEU A 132 -6.11 -25.66 8.93
CA LEU A 132 -5.81 -26.81 8.07
C LEU A 132 -4.39 -27.36 8.25
N GLY A 133 -3.46 -26.55 8.78
CA GLY A 133 -2.05 -26.88 8.82
C GLY A 133 -1.65 -27.69 10.05
N VAL A 134 -0.95 -28.81 9.82
CA VAL A 134 -0.02 -29.38 10.81
C VAL A 134 1.04 -28.30 11.11
N ASP A 135 1.46 -28.14 12.38
CA ASP A 135 2.33 -27.03 12.85
C ASP A 135 3.55 -26.75 11.94
N SER A 136 4.07 -27.76 11.23
CA SER A 136 5.22 -27.66 10.32
C SER A 136 4.97 -27.01 8.95
N ASN A 137 3.72 -26.75 8.56
CA ASN A 137 3.37 -26.30 7.20
C ASN A 137 2.82 -24.87 7.11
N ARG A 138 2.68 -24.15 8.23
CA ARG A 138 2.08 -22.79 8.26
C ARG A 138 2.88 -21.78 7.42
N ASP A 139 4.20 -21.95 7.37
CA ASP A 139 5.13 -21.10 6.62
C ASP A 139 4.86 -21.13 5.12
N ARG A 140 4.38 -22.27 4.60
CA ARG A 140 4.13 -22.46 3.17
C ARG A 140 2.98 -21.58 2.67
N ILE A 141 1.90 -21.44 3.45
CA ILE A 141 0.78 -20.61 3.06
C ILE A 141 1.17 -19.13 3.15
N ALA A 142 1.92 -18.72 4.18
CA ALA A 142 2.47 -17.37 4.26
C ALA A 142 3.35 -17.03 3.03
N ALA A 143 4.25 -17.95 2.63
CA ALA A 143 5.08 -17.78 1.44
C ALA A 143 4.25 -17.67 0.15
N ASN A 144 3.17 -18.45 0.02
CA ASN A 144 2.26 -18.40 -1.13
C ASN A 144 1.47 -17.08 -1.18
N ILE A 145 1.03 -16.54 -0.03
CA ILE A 145 0.38 -15.21 0.02
C ILE A 145 1.35 -14.14 -0.48
N ILE A 146 2.60 -14.14 0.01
CA ILE A 146 3.63 -13.18 -0.43
C ILE A 146 3.85 -13.28 -1.95
N THR A 147 3.91 -14.50 -2.48
CA THR A 147 4.11 -14.76 -3.91
C THR A 147 2.92 -14.24 -4.74
N GLY A 148 1.68 -14.55 -4.33
CA GLY A 148 0.48 -14.08 -5.02
C GLY A 148 0.33 -12.56 -5.01
N VAL A 149 0.63 -11.93 -3.88
CA VAL A 149 0.61 -10.46 -3.74
C VAL A 149 1.73 -9.81 -4.56
N GLY A 150 2.89 -10.45 -4.69
CA GLY A 150 3.97 -10.01 -5.55
C GLY A 150 3.54 -9.92 -7.03
N PHE A 151 2.73 -10.86 -7.51
CA PHE A 151 2.18 -10.82 -8.87
C PHE A 151 1.21 -9.63 -9.06
N LEU A 152 0.34 -9.37 -8.09
CA LEU A 152 -0.54 -8.18 -8.10
C LEU A 152 0.28 -6.88 -8.07
N GLY A 153 1.35 -6.85 -7.28
CA GLY A 153 2.28 -5.72 -7.19
C GLY A 153 3.00 -5.44 -8.52
N ALA A 154 3.44 -6.47 -9.23
CA ALA A 154 4.04 -6.32 -10.56
C ALA A 154 3.03 -5.76 -11.58
N GLY A 155 1.77 -6.18 -11.51
CA GLY A 155 0.70 -5.73 -12.41
C GLY A 155 0.32 -4.25 -12.28
N VAL A 156 0.68 -3.58 -11.18
CA VAL A 156 0.41 -2.14 -10.99
C VAL A 156 1.60 -1.23 -11.32
N ILE A 157 2.76 -1.80 -11.67
CA ILE A 157 3.95 -1.04 -12.04
C ILE A 157 3.94 -0.83 -13.56
N PHE A 158 3.88 0.43 -13.98
CA PHE A 158 3.87 0.81 -15.39
C PHE A 158 5.10 1.64 -15.71
N ARG A 159 5.71 1.38 -16.87
CA ARG A 159 6.86 2.14 -17.39
C ARG A 159 6.45 2.88 -18.65
N ASN A 160 6.46 4.20 -18.59
CA ASN A 160 6.42 5.05 -19.78
C ASN A 160 7.85 5.50 -20.10
N ASN A 161 8.11 5.88 -21.35
CA ASN A 161 9.45 6.13 -21.95
C ASN A 161 10.46 6.90 -21.07
N VAL A 162 9.99 7.70 -20.12
CA VAL A 162 10.81 8.55 -19.26
C VAL A 162 10.59 8.28 -17.75
N SER A 163 9.49 7.65 -17.34
CA SER A 163 9.09 7.55 -15.93
C SER A 163 8.45 6.20 -15.58
N VAL A 164 8.79 5.68 -14.40
CA VAL A 164 8.13 4.49 -13.81
C VAL A 164 7.13 4.95 -12.77
N SER A 165 5.88 4.49 -12.88
CA SER A 165 4.80 4.77 -11.94
C SER A 165 4.34 3.48 -11.25
N GLY A 166 3.76 3.61 -10.06
CA GLY A 166 3.15 2.49 -9.33
C GLY A 166 4.05 1.77 -8.33
N ILE A 167 5.33 2.16 -8.16
CA ILE A 167 6.27 1.53 -7.20
C ILE A 167 5.73 1.58 -5.77
N THR A 168 5.35 2.77 -5.27
CA THR A 168 4.79 2.94 -3.92
C THR A 168 3.45 2.24 -3.77
N THR A 169 2.69 2.14 -4.86
CA THR A 169 1.41 1.40 -4.86
C THR A 169 1.65 -0.10 -4.70
N ALA A 170 2.62 -0.68 -5.41
CA ALA A 170 3.03 -2.07 -5.22
C ALA A 170 3.51 -2.33 -3.78
N ALA A 171 4.32 -1.42 -3.21
CA ALA A 171 4.74 -1.52 -1.82
C ALA A 171 3.56 -1.45 -0.83
N SER A 172 2.56 -0.60 -1.10
CA SER A 172 1.36 -0.49 -0.26
C SER A 172 0.48 -1.75 -0.29
N ILE A 173 0.41 -2.42 -1.45
CA ILE A 173 -0.26 -3.72 -1.61
C ILE A 173 0.48 -4.78 -0.77
N TRP A 174 1.81 -4.75 -0.78
CA TRP A 174 2.63 -5.70 -0.04
C TRP A 174 2.49 -5.55 1.48
N ILE A 175 2.54 -4.32 2.00
CA ILE A 175 2.37 -4.07 3.44
C ILE A 175 0.93 -4.35 3.91
N ALA A 176 -0.10 -4.10 3.08
CA ALA A 176 -1.48 -4.46 3.41
C ALA A 176 -1.65 -5.96 3.62
N ALA A 177 -1.01 -6.78 2.78
CA ALA A 177 -1.01 -8.23 2.93
C ALA A 177 -0.30 -8.67 4.22
N ALA A 178 0.86 -8.08 4.53
CA ALA A 178 1.60 -8.35 5.76
C ALA A 178 0.77 -8.04 7.02
N ILE A 179 0.09 -6.89 7.05
CA ILE A 179 -0.81 -6.51 8.15
C ILE A 179 -1.95 -7.52 8.28
N GLY A 180 -2.54 -7.95 7.16
CA GLY A 180 -3.60 -8.97 7.16
C GLY A 180 -3.12 -10.31 7.71
N MET A 181 -1.92 -10.76 7.34
CA MET A 181 -1.32 -11.97 7.90
C MET A 181 -1.09 -11.85 9.42
N LEU A 182 -0.58 -10.71 9.90
CA LEU A 182 -0.38 -10.48 11.34
C LEU A 182 -1.70 -10.57 12.12
N ILE A 183 -2.77 -9.95 11.59
CA ILE A 183 -4.11 -10.03 12.18
C ILE A 183 -4.64 -11.48 12.13
N GLY A 184 -4.40 -12.20 11.04
CA GLY A 184 -4.79 -13.61 10.90
C GLY A 184 -4.14 -14.52 11.94
N ILE A 185 -2.85 -14.32 12.23
CA ILE A 185 -2.12 -15.04 13.28
C ILE A 185 -2.65 -14.64 14.68
N GLY A 186 -3.07 -13.39 14.86
CA GLY A 186 -3.53 -12.83 16.13
C GLY A 186 -2.55 -11.85 16.77
N GLU A 187 -1.49 -11.47 16.07
CA GLU A 187 -0.47 -10.52 16.51
C GLU A 187 -0.94 -9.07 16.31
N TYR A 188 -1.93 -8.65 17.10
CA TYR A 188 -2.59 -7.34 16.93
C TYR A 188 -1.67 -6.14 17.21
N LEU A 189 -0.76 -6.26 18.19
CA LEU A 189 0.18 -5.19 18.52
C LEU A 189 1.14 -4.94 17.35
N LEU A 190 1.70 -6.01 16.79
CA LEU A 190 2.60 -5.91 15.65
C LEU A 190 1.87 -5.39 14.40
N ALA A 191 0.64 -5.86 14.15
CA ALA A 191 -0.21 -5.33 13.08
C ALA A 191 -0.46 -3.81 13.22
N GLY A 192 -0.77 -3.35 14.44
CA GLY A 192 -0.99 -1.93 14.72
C GLY A 192 0.26 -1.07 14.52
N VAL A 193 1.41 -1.51 15.04
CA VAL A 193 2.70 -0.81 14.85
C VAL A 193 3.07 -0.76 13.37
N SER A 194 2.92 -1.87 12.64
CA SER A 194 3.16 -1.91 11.20
C SER A 194 2.24 -0.97 10.43
N LEU A 195 0.96 -0.89 10.79
CA LEU A 195 0.01 0.04 10.16
C LEU A 195 0.40 1.50 10.39
N VAL A 196 0.71 1.88 11.64
CA VAL A 196 1.12 3.25 11.98
C VAL A 196 2.41 3.63 11.25
N LEU A 197 3.40 2.74 11.25
CA LEU A 197 4.67 2.99 10.56
C LEU A 197 4.49 3.09 9.04
N ALA A 198 3.64 2.24 8.46
CA ALA A 198 3.32 2.30 7.03
C ALA A 198 2.69 3.66 6.66
N LEU A 199 1.70 4.11 7.44
CA LEU A 199 1.07 5.42 7.23
C LEU A 199 2.08 6.57 7.38
N PHE A 200 2.97 6.49 8.37
CA PHE A 200 4.02 7.49 8.56
C PHE A 200 4.97 7.57 7.35
N ILE A 201 5.42 6.43 6.84
CA ILE A 201 6.29 6.37 5.65
C ILE A 201 5.57 6.92 4.42
N LEU A 202 4.32 6.53 4.19
CA LEU A 202 3.52 7.04 3.07
C LEU A 202 3.34 8.56 3.15
N TYR A 203 3.02 9.07 4.34
CA TYR A 203 2.88 10.50 4.57
C TYR A 203 4.20 11.26 4.33
N ALA A 204 5.32 10.75 4.88
CA ALA A 204 6.63 11.36 4.74
C ALA A 204 7.11 11.36 3.28
N LEU A 205 6.90 10.27 2.54
CA LEU A 205 7.29 10.17 1.14
C LEU A 205 6.51 11.14 0.26
N ASP A 206 5.20 11.26 0.46
CA ASP A 206 4.42 12.23 -0.30
C ASP A 206 4.78 13.67 0.06
N PHE A 207 5.14 13.96 1.32
CA PHE A 207 5.65 15.29 1.68
C PHE A 207 6.95 15.63 0.94
N ILE A 208 7.86 14.66 0.84
CA ILE A 208 9.10 14.79 0.06
C ILE A 208 8.77 14.96 -1.43
N GLN A 209 7.83 14.17 -1.96
CA GLN A 209 7.43 14.26 -3.36
C GLN A 209 6.82 15.62 -3.68
N PHE A 210 5.96 16.17 -2.81
CA PHE A 210 5.43 17.52 -2.97
C PHE A 210 6.54 18.58 -3.01
N GLN A 211 7.57 18.44 -2.16
CA GLN A 211 8.73 19.33 -2.20
C GLN A 211 9.53 19.22 -3.50
N ILE A 212 9.59 18.02 -4.11
CA ILE A 212 10.27 17.81 -5.39
C ILE A 212 9.43 18.36 -6.55
N ASP A 213 8.14 18.03 -6.61
CA ASP A 213 7.22 18.47 -7.66
C ASP A 213 7.04 20.00 -7.66
N PHE A 214 7.01 20.62 -6.48
CA PHE A 214 7.02 22.08 -6.35
C PHE A 214 8.30 22.73 -6.89
N ARG A 215 9.39 21.95 -7.02
CA ARG A 215 10.68 22.42 -7.55
C ARG A 215 10.87 22.07 -9.03
N PHE A 216 10.15 21.08 -9.56
CA PHE A 216 10.30 20.57 -10.94
C PHE A 216 8.95 20.23 -11.59
N GLN A 217 8.32 21.21 -12.24
CA GLN A 217 7.17 21.00 -13.12
C GLN A 217 7.64 20.45 -14.47
N HIS A 218 6.94 19.46 -15.01
CA HIS A 218 7.17 18.93 -16.37
C HIS A 218 6.00 19.39 -17.24
N ARG A 219 6.28 20.02 -18.40
CA ARG A 219 5.27 20.48 -19.37
C ARG A 219 5.60 19.92 -20.75
N ASP A 220 4.59 19.40 -21.42
CA ASP A 220 4.68 18.89 -22.79
C ASP A 220 4.35 20.01 -23.76
N TYR A 221 5.38 20.66 -24.30
CA TYR A 221 5.19 21.74 -25.25
C TYR A 221 5.02 21.21 -26.66
N LYS A 222 3.94 21.64 -27.32
CA LYS A 222 3.75 21.47 -28.77
C LYS A 222 3.83 22.84 -29.43
N ILE A 223 4.96 23.12 -30.08
CA ILE A 223 5.25 24.43 -30.69
C ILE A 223 5.20 24.28 -32.21
N THR A 224 4.40 25.11 -32.88
CA THR A 224 4.24 25.10 -34.34
C THR A 224 4.95 26.30 -34.96
N PHE A 225 5.84 26.02 -35.91
CA PHE A 225 6.61 27.00 -36.67
C PHE A 225 6.16 27.03 -38.13
N LYS A 226 6.17 28.23 -38.72
CA LYS A 226 5.65 28.49 -40.06
C LYS A 226 6.56 28.03 -41.22
N ASP A 227 7.88 27.85 -40.98
CA ASP A 227 8.82 27.53 -42.07
C ASP A 227 10.18 27.00 -41.55
N LYS A 228 10.84 27.78 -40.69
CA LYS A 228 12.15 27.46 -40.13
C LYS A 228 12.06 27.18 -38.63
N TYR A 229 12.66 26.07 -38.22
CA TYR A 229 12.90 25.72 -36.82
C TYR A 229 14.23 26.34 -36.36
N PRO A 230 14.21 27.36 -35.48
CA PRO A 230 15.43 27.98 -34.95
C PRO A 230 15.98 27.14 -33.79
N SER A 231 16.59 25.99 -34.11
CA SER A 231 17.14 25.05 -33.13
C SER A 231 18.09 25.69 -32.12
N GLY A 232 18.93 26.64 -32.58
CA GLY A 232 19.91 27.33 -31.74
C GLY A 232 19.29 28.26 -30.70
N ALA A 233 18.30 29.08 -31.08
CA ALA A 233 17.66 30.03 -30.18
C ALA A 233 16.87 29.33 -29.06
N ILE A 234 16.16 28.26 -29.40
CA ILE A 234 15.39 27.47 -28.43
C ILE A 234 16.31 26.75 -27.46
N GLN A 235 17.39 26.11 -27.95
CA GLN A 235 18.36 25.46 -27.07
C GLN A 235 19.09 26.45 -26.16
N GLN A 236 19.40 27.65 -26.66
CA GLN A 236 20.04 28.69 -25.87
C GLN A 236 19.10 29.21 -24.77
N GLN A 237 17.83 29.46 -25.08
CA GLN A 237 16.87 29.94 -24.09
C GLN A 237 16.57 28.89 -23.01
N ILE A 238 16.44 27.62 -23.40
CA ILE A 238 16.30 26.49 -22.47
C ILE A 238 17.49 26.41 -21.51
N LYS A 239 18.72 26.59 -22.01
CA LYS A 239 19.93 26.64 -21.17
C LYS A 239 19.95 27.86 -20.24
N THR A 240 19.62 29.05 -20.75
CA THR A 240 19.59 30.29 -19.96
C THR A 240 18.58 30.22 -18.82
N LEU A 241 17.41 29.63 -19.07
CA LEU A 241 16.36 29.43 -18.06
C LEU A 241 16.61 28.19 -17.19
N ASN A 242 17.71 27.46 -17.42
CA ASN A 242 18.12 26.27 -16.69
C ASN A 242 17.03 25.17 -16.68
N LEU A 243 16.33 25.05 -17.81
CA LEU A 243 15.29 24.05 -18.04
C LEU A 243 15.93 22.77 -18.59
N GLN A 244 15.43 21.61 -18.17
CA GLN A 244 15.87 20.32 -18.68
C GLN A 244 14.92 19.84 -19.79
N VAL A 245 15.48 19.30 -20.86
CA VAL A 245 14.71 18.70 -21.95
C VAL A 245 14.92 17.20 -21.89
N THR A 246 13.84 16.44 -21.75
CA THR A 246 13.94 14.98 -21.66
C THR A 246 13.70 14.28 -22.98
N ASN A 247 12.80 14.81 -23.80
CA ASN A 247 12.50 14.24 -25.11
C ASN A 247 12.08 15.34 -26.07
N SER A 248 12.49 15.24 -27.33
CA SER A 248 12.10 16.18 -28.38
C SER A 248 11.85 15.43 -29.67
N LYS A 249 10.68 15.62 -30.27
CA LYS A 249 10.34 15.12 -31.60
C LYS A 249 10.06 16.30 -32.52
N LEU A 250 10.58 16.21 -33.73
CA LEU A 250 10.32 17.17 -34.79
C LEU A 250 9.47 16.49 -35.84
N LEU A 251 8.25 16.98 -36.04
CA LEU A 251 7.34 16.53 -37.08
C LEU A 251 7.27 17.61 -38.15
N ARG A 252 7.47 17.23 -39.41
CA ARG A 252 7.21 18.12 -40.56
C ARG A 252 5.87 17.73 -41.17
N SER A 253 4.95 18.69 -41.24
CA SER A 253 3.65 18.51 -41.87
C SER A 253 3.44 19.63 -42.89
N GLY A 254 3.71 19.35 -44.16
CA GLY A 254 3.67 20.35 -45.24
C GLY A 254 4.69 21.48 -45.04
N GLU A 255 4.21 22.72 -45.07
CA GLU A 255 5.01 23.94 -44.83
C GLU A 255 5.25 24.20 -43.33
N GLN A 256 4.59 23.49 -42.42
CA GLN A 256 4.71 23.69 -40.97
C GLN A 256 5.67 22.69 -40.32
N VAL A 257 6.41 23.18 -39.33
CA VAL A 257 7.29 22.36 -38.49
C VAL A 257 6.75 22.35 -37.07
N ILE A 258 6.44 21.17 -36.53
CA ILE A 258 5.93 20.98 -35.17
C ILE A 258 7.04 20.40 -34.31
N LEU A 259 7.38 21.07 -33.21
CA LEU A 259 8.26 20.58 -32.17
C LEU A 259 7.41 20.12 -30.98
N GLU A 260 7.47 18.83 -30.68
CA GLU A 260 6.95 18.27 -29.42
C GLU A 260 8.13 18.09 -28.47
N VAL A 261 8.18 18.84 -27.38
CA VAL A 261 9.29 18.82 -26.43
C VAL A 261 8.81 18.77 -24.99
N LEU A 262 9.31 17.79 -24.24
CA LEU A 262 9.04 17.66 -22.81
C LEU A 262 10.10 18.47 -22.06
N VAL A 263 9.67 19.59 -21.49
CA VAL A 263 10.52 20.55 -20.77
C VAL A 263 10.19 20.48 -19.29
N SER A 264 11.22 20.35 -18.45
CA SER A 264 11.08 20.33 -17.00
C SER A 264 11.89 21.42 -16.32
N GLY A 265 11.32 22.04 -15.28
CA GLY A 265 11.95 23.13 -14.55
C GLY A 265 11.04 23.76 -13.51
N LYS A 266 11.48 24.87 -12.91
CA LYS A 266 10.64 25.59 -11.94
C LYS A 266 9.47 26.26 -12.66
N GLY A 267 8.29 26.30 -12.05
CA GLY A 267 7.09 26.92 -12.64
C GLY A 267 7.32 28.35 -13.14
N LYS A 268 8.02 29.17 -12.35
CA LYS A 268 8.41 30.54 -12.75
C LYS A 268 9.28 30.60 -14.01
N GLN A 269 10.17 29.63 -14.22
CA GLN A 269 11.03 29.57 -15.40
C GLN A 269 10.26 29.08 -16.62
N LEU A 270 9.28 28.20 -16.43
CA LEU A 270 8.36 27.76 -17.49
C LEU A 270 7.41 28.88 -17.92
N GLU A 271 6.96 29.72 -16.99
CA GLU A 271 6.19 30.94 -17.31
C GLU A 271 7.04 31.93 -18.12
N LEU A 272 8.28 32.20 -17.71
CA LEU A 272 9.21 33.03 -18.49
C LEU A 272 9.50 32.44 -19.88
N PHE A 273 9.51 31.11 -20.00
CA PHE A 273 9.65 30.43 -21.29
C PHE A 273 8.40 30.62 -22.17
N ASN A 274 7.19 30.59 -21.59
CA ASN A 274 5.94 30.89 -22.29
C ASN A 274 5.90 32.33 -22.80
N GLU A 275 6.28 33.30 -21.95
CA GLU A 275 6.35 34.71 -22.33
C GLU A 275 7.34 34.92 -23.48
N TRP A 276 8.51 34.26 -23.40
CA TRP A 276 9.49 34.31 -24.48
C TRP A 276 8.95 33.69 -25.78
N LEU A 277 8.21 32.58 -25.73
CA LEU A 277 7.59 31.97 -26.91
C LEU A 277 6.54 32.87 -27.57
N LEU A 278 5.78 33.64 -26.78
CA LEU A 278 4.80 34.62 -27.28
C LEU A 278 5.47 35.79 -28.02
N ASP A 279 6.68 36.17 -27.62
CA ASP A 279 7.44 37.28 -28.22
C ASP A 279 8.10 36.90 -29.57
N GLN A 280 8.19 35.60 -29.88
CA GLN A 280 8.81 35.12 -31.12
C GLN A 280 7.85 35.19 -32.31
N ALA A 281 8.09 36.10 -33.25
CA ALA A 281 7.31 36.22 -34.51
C ALA A 281 7.32 34.96 -35.41
N ILE A 282 8.20 33.99 -35.15
CA ILE A 282 8.36 32.75 -35.91
C ILE A 282 7.41 31.65 -35.37
N VAL A 283 6.91 31.80 -34.13
CA VAL A 283 5.99 30.86 -33.49
C VAL A 283 4.56 31.19 -33.93
N GLN A 284 3.87 30.22 -34.55
CA GLN A 284 2.49 30.38 -35.00
C GLN A 284 1.48 30.09 -33.87
N SER A 285 1.77 29.06 -33.08
CA SER A 285 0.97 28.64 -31.93
C SER A 285 1.79 27.71 -31.05
N PHE A 286 1.51 27.70 -29.75
CA PHE A 286 2.04 26.70 -28.83
C PHE A 286 0.99 26.27 -27.81
N GLU A 287 1.06 25.00 -27.39
CA GLU A 287 0.19 24.38 -26.39
C GLU A 287 1.08 23.69 -25.33
N TRP A 288 0.67 23.68 -24.05
CA TRP A 288 1.39 23.06 -22.93
C TRP A 288 0.45 22.53 -21.84
#